data_AF-A0A259D3B8-F1
#
_entry.id   AF-A0A259D3B8-F1
#
_cell.length_a   1.000
_cell.length_b   1.000
_cell.length_c   1.000
_cell.angle_alpha   90.00
_cell.angle_beta   90.00
_cell.angle_gamma   90.00
#
_symmetry.space_group_name_H-M   'P 1'
#
loop_
_entity.id
_entity.type
_entity.pdbx_description
1 polymer ?
#
loop_
_entity_poly.entity_id
_entity_poly.type
_entity_poly.pdbx_seq_one_letter_code
_entity_poly.pdbx_strand_id
1 'polypeptide(L)'
;MSDIRIFEIYRYDPDVDAAPRMERYELELTGERMLLDALISLKKQDETISYRRSCREGVCGSDAMNINGKNGLACLTNMLTLPKVITLRPLPGLPVVRDLIVDMTLFFKQYLSIKPYLVNDNPFPEKERLQS
;
A
#
# COMPACT_ATOMS: atom_id res chain seq x y z
N MET A 1 8.12 29.01 4.66
CA MET A 1 8.81 28.61 3.42
C MET A 1 8.00 27.48 2.83
N SER A 2 7.61 27.57 1.56
CA SER A 2 6.84 26.53 0.88
C SER A 2 7.66 25.24 0.79
N ASP A 3 7.15 24.16 1.35
CA ASP A 3 7.85 22.88 1.37
C ASP A 3 7.35 21.98 0.22
N ILE A 4 7.80 22.30 -0.99
CA ILE A 4 7.38 21.59 -2.20
C ILE A 4 8.14 20.26 -2.32
N ARG A 5 7.38 19.16 -2.43
CA ARG A 5 7.85 17.81 -2.72
C ARG A 5 7.46 17.40 -4.14
N ILE A 6 8.31 16.58 -4.75
CA ILE A 6 8.08 16.00 -6.07
C ILE A 6 7.78 14.52 -5.86
N PHE A 7 6.68 14.05 -6.44
CA PHE A 7 6.29 12.64 -6.43
C PHE A 7 6.35 12.05 -7.83
N GLU A 8 7.11 10.98 -7.99
CA GLU A 8 7.14 10.18 -9.20
C GLU A 8 6.35 8.89 -8.96
N ILE A 9 5.13 8.83 -9.46
CA ILE A 9 4.19 7.76 -9.15
C ILE A 9 4.08 6.83 -10.35
N TYR A 10 4.19 5.53 -10.11
CA TYR A 10 3.84 4.51 -11.09
C TYR A 10 2.35 4.58 -11.39
N ARG A 11 2.01 4.85 -12.65
CA ARG A 11 0.66 4.91 -13.18
C ARG A 11 0.40 3.77 -14.14
N TYR A 12 -0.75 3.14 -13.98
CA TYR A 12 -1.22 2.11 -14.89
C TYR A 12 -2.72 1.88 -14.71
N ASP A 13 -3.47 2.05 -15.78
CA ASP A 13 -4.87 1.65 -15.91
C ASP A 13 -4.99 0.58 -17.00
N PRO A 14 -5.24 -0.71 -16.67
CA PRO A 14 -5.31 -1.77 -17.67
C PRO A 14 -6.44 -1.59 -18.70
N ASP A 15 -7.44 -0.75 -18.41
CA ASP A 15 -8.55 -0.48 -19.33
C ASP A 15 -8.19 0.55 -20.42
N VAL A 16 -7.11 1.32 -20.22
CA VAL A 16 -6.76 2.48 -21.06
C VAL A 16 -5.29 2.47 -21.51
N ASP A 17 -4.38 2.07 -20.63
CA ASP A 17 -2.94 2.15 -20.85
C ASP A 17 -2.39 0.88 -21.51
N ALA A 18 -1.63 1.04 -22.59
CA ALA A 18 -0.91 -0.08 -23.22
C ALA A 18 0.31 -0.56 -22.41
N ALA A 19 0.89 0.32 -21.58
CA ALA A 19 2.05 0.04 -20.75
C ALA A 19 2.08 1.01 -19.56
N PRO A 20 2.68 0.60 -18.43
CA PRO A 20 2.81 1.48 -17.28
C PRO A 20 3.78 2.63 -17.54
N ARG A 21 3.56 3.74 -16.83
CA ARG A 21 4.37 4.95 -16.94
C ARG A 21 4.68 5.54 -15.57
N MET A 22 5.75 6.32 -15.48
CA MET A 22 6.01 7.16 -14.31
C MET A 22 5.41 8.53 -14.57
N GLU A 23 4.58 9.03 -13.67
CA GLU A 23 4.02 10.38 -13.73
C GLU A 23 4.53 11.23 -12.59
N ARG A 24 4.81 12.50 -12.88
CA ARG A 24 5.38 13.44 -11.92
C ARG A 24 4.30 14.38 -11.39
N TYR A 25 4.25 14.53 -10.09
CA TYR A 25 3.38 15.44 -9.36
C TYR A 25 4.20 16.36 -8.46
N GLU A 26 3.69 17.56 -8.22
CA GLU A 26 4.27 18.48 -7.25
C GLU A 26 3.21 18.77 -6.18
N LEU A 27 3.61 18.61 -4.92
CA LEU A 27 2.75 18.85 -3.76
C LEU A 27 3.48 19.80 -2.81
N GLU A 28 2.85 20.93 -2.52
CA GLU A 28 3.24 21.76 -1.39
C GLU A 28 2.72 21.13 -0.10
N LEU A 29 3.62 20.79 0.83
CA LEU A 29 3.22 20.25 2.13
C LEU A 29 2.69 21.39 3.01
N THR A 30 1.47 21.23 3.52
CA THR A 30 0.78 22.19 4.39
C THR A 30 0.47 21.63 5.78
N GLY A 31 0.78 20.35 6.02
CA GLY A 31 0.62 19.70 7.31
C GLY A 31 0.77 18.17 7.27
N GLU A 32 1.01 17.60 6.10
CA GLU A 32 1.17 16.17 5.88
C GLU A 32 2.43 15.65 6.58
N ARG A 33 2.22 14.82 7.61
CA ARG A 33 3.32 14.22 8.38
C ARG A 33 3.70 12.84 7.88
N MET A 34 2.71 12.06 7.43
CA MET A 34 2.93 10.73 6.88
C MET A 34 2.76 10.73 5.36
N LEU A 35 3.43 9.81 4.67
CA LEU A 35 3.33 9.63 3.23
C LEU A 35 1.89 9.38 2.79
N LEU A 36 1.11 8.66 3.60
CA LEU A 36 -0.32 8.46 3.34
C LEU A 36 -1.10 9.79 3.29
N ASP A 37 -0.78 10.76 4.14
CA ASP A 37 -1.43 12.08 4.11
C ASP A 37 -1.10 12.82 2.81
N ALA A 38 0.16 12.75 2.36
CA ALA A 38 0.58 13.31 1.08
C ALA A 38 -0.14 12.65 -0.11
N LEU A 39 -0.31 11.33 -0.09
CA LEU A 39 -1.10 10.61 -1.10
C LEU A 39 -2.59 10.97 -1.07
N ILE A 40 -3.13 11.34 0.10
CA ILE A 40 -4.50 11.86 0.21
C ILE A 40 -4.60 13.23 -0.45
N SER A 41 -3.63 14.13 -0.20
CA SER A 41 -3.59 15.46 -0.81
C SER A 41 -3.37 15.39 -2.33
N LEU A 42 -2.49 14.52 -2.80
CA LEU A 42 -2.32 14.25 -4.24
C LEU A 42 -3.59 13.71 -4.88
N LYS A 43 -4.32 12.81 -4.23
CA LYS A 43 -5.60 12.30 -4.77
C LYS A 43 -6.68 13.39 -4.86
N LYS A 44 -6.62 14.44 -4.02
CA LYS A 44 -7.52 15.60 -4.16
C LYS A 44 -7.15 16.47 -5.37
N GLN A 45 -5.88 16.46 -5.80
CA GLN A 45 -5.43 17.17 -7.00
C GLN A 45 -5.72 16.35 -8.27
N ASP A 46 -5.52 15.03 -8.19
CA ASP A 46 -5.80 14.07 -9.26
C ASP A 46 -6.56 12.86 -8.69
N GLU A 47 -7.88 12.86 -8.88
CA GLU A 47 -8.76 11.82 -8.36
C GLU A 47 -8.51 10.44 -8.99
N THR A 48 -7.80 10.36 -10.11
CA THR A 48 -7.52 9.11 -10.83
C THR A 48 -6.45 8.26 -10.15
N ILE A 49 -5.63 8.85 -9.27
CA ILE A 49 -4.57 8.15 -8.53
C ILE A 49 -5.18 7.07 -7.64
N SER A 50 -4.72 5.84 -7.80
CA SER A 50 -5.24 4.66 -7.11
C SER A 50 -4.21 4.02 -6.17
N TYR A 51 -4.60 3.83 -4.91
CA TYR A 51 -3.83 3.14 -3.89
C TYR A 51 -4.78 2.57 -2.83
N ARG A 52 -4.33 1.57 -2.06
CA ARG A 52 -5.11 0.99 -0.95
C ARG A 52 -4.75 1.67 0.37
N ARG A 53 -5.76 1.83 1.24
CA ARG A 53 -5.62 2.31 2.63
C ARG A 53 -6.75 1.77 3.48
N SER A 54 -6.50 1.55 4.78
CA SER A 54 -7.54 1.14 5.73
C SER A 54 -7.28 1.74 7.14
N CYS A 55 -6.53 1.06 8.01
CA CYS A 55 -6.39 1.45 9.43
C CYS A 55 -5.57 2.72 9.71
N ARG A 56 -4.63 3.09 8.83
CA ARG A 56 -3.69 4.22 8.99
C ARG A 56 -2.74 4.16 10.20
N GLU A 57 -2.65 3.04 10.89
CA GLU A 57 -1.85 2.89 12.12
C GLU A 57 -0.84 1.73 12.03
N GLY A 58 -0.58 1.23 10.81
CA GLY A 58 0.39 0.16 10.58
C GLY A 58 -0.08 -1.25 10.93
N VAL A 59 -1.35 -1.43 11.32
CA VAL A 59 -1.89 -2.73 11.74
C VAL A 59 -2.29 -3.62 10.55
N CYS A 60 -3.01 -3.06 9.58
CA CYS A 60 -3.64 -3.84 8.51
C CYS A 60 -2.73 -4.14 7.30
N GLY A 61 -1.59 -3.47 7.17
CA GLY A 61 -0.70 -3.57 6.01
C GLY A 61 -1.30 -3.16 4.64
N SER A 62 -2.48 -2.53 4.61
CA SER A 62 -3.21 -2.27 3.36
C SER A 62 -2.56 -1.23 2.43
N ASP A 63 -1.74 -0.34 2.97
CA ASP A 63 -1.04 0.72 2.24
C ASP A 63 0.44 0.42 2.03
N ALA A 64 0.76 -0.87 1.96
CA ALA A 64 2.07 -1.35 1.59
C ALA A 64 2.39 -1.02 0.12
N MET A 65 3.56 -0.43 -0.11
CA MET A 65 4.06 -0.07 -1.44
C MET A 65 5.59 0.01 -1.44
N ASN A 66 6.18 0.18 -2.62
CA ASN A 66 7.60 0.47 -2.74
C ASN A 66 7.83 1.99 -2.73
N ILE A 67 8.63 2.45 -1.78
CA ILE A 67 8.93 3.85 -1.50
C ILE A 67 10.44 4.03 -1.67
N ASN A 68 10.85 4.74 -2.74
CA ASN A 68 12.27 4.95 -3.08
C ASN A 68 13.08 3.65 -3.14
N GLY A 69 12.51 2.57 -3.70
CA GLY A 69 13.17 1.28 -3.81
C GLY A 69 13.01 0.36 -2.58
N LYS A 70 12.49 0.86 -1.46
CA LYS A 70 12.27 0.06 -0.24
C LYS A 70 10.78 -0.19 -0.01
N ASN A 71 10.41 -1.44 0.29
CA ASN A 71 9.03 -1.77 0.66
C ASN A 71 8.71 -1.21 2.05
N GLY A 72 7.57 -0.56 2.20
CA GLY A 72 7.12 0.03 3.45
C GLY A 72 5.63 0.35 3.45
N LEU A 73 5.13 0.79 4.61
CA LEU A 73 3.74 1.24 4.78
C LEU A 73 3.67 2.75 4.67
N ALA A 74 2.81 3.28 3.80
CA ALA A 74 2.67 4.72 3.62
C ALA A 74 2.23 5.43 4.91
N CYS A 75 1.38 4.81 5.73
CA CYS A 75 0.91 5.37 7.00
C CYS A 75 1.97 5.48 8.09
N LEU A 76 3.04 4.68 8.01
CA LEU A 76 4.15 4.73 8.98
C LEU A 76 5.37 5.49 8.44
N THR A 77 5.35 5.88 7.17
CA THR A 77 6.49 6.55 6.55
C THR A 77 6.39 8.04 6.78
N ASN A 78 7.28 8.59 7.62
CA ASN A 78 7.33 10.00 7.95
C ASN A 78 7.89 10.82 6.78
N MET A 79 7.20 11.89 6.38
CA MET A 79 7.62 12.78 5.29
C MET A 79 8.95 13.50 5.56
N LEU A 80 9.33 13.68 6.83
CA LEU A 80 10.60 14.29 7.22
C LEU A 80 11.81 13.38 6.98
N THR A 81 11.61 12.06 6.87
CA THR A 81 12.70 11.11 6.58
C THR A 81 12.88 10.86 5.09
N LEU A 82 11.96 11.36 4.26
CA LEU A 82 11.99 11.19 2.82
C LEU A 82 12.75 12.36 2.14
N PRO A 83 13.47 12.08 1.04
CA PRO A 83 14.08 13.12 0.23
C PRO A 83 13.04 13.99 -0.50
N LYS A 84 13.49 15.07 -1.13
CA LYS A 84 12.62 16.00 -1.87
C LYS A 84 11.86 15.34 -3.03
N VAL A 85 12.50 14.37 -3.70
CA VAL A 85 11.92 13.58 -4.79
C VAL A 85 11.57 12.20 -4.25
N ILE A 86 10.30 11.81 -4.36
CA ILE A 86 9.75 10.58 -3.79
C ILE A 86 9.20 9.74 -4.92
N THR A 87 9.83 8.60 -5.19
CA THR A 87 9.39 7.65 -6.19
C THR A 87 8.55 6.56 -5.54
N LEU A 88 7.31 6.40 -6.01
CA LEU A 88 6.35 5.41 -5.52
C LEU A 88 6.04 4.38 -6.59
N ARG A 89 6.16 3.10 -6.24
CA ARG A 89 5.85 1.97 -7.11
C ARG A 89 4.97 0.96 -6.38
N PRO A 90 4.18 0.15 -7.10
CA PRO A 90 3.49 -0.99 -6.50
C PRO A 90 4.48 -1.95 -5.85
N LEU A 91 3.99 -2.83 -4.97
CA LEU A 91 4.83 -3.88 -4.38
C LEU A 91 5.43 -4.78 -5.48
N PRO A 92 6.73 -5.07 -5.44
CA PRO A 92 7.37 -5.91 -6.44
C PRO A 92 6.92 -7.36 -6.31
N GLY A 93 6.91 -8.08 -7.45
CA GLY A 93 6.59 -9.51 -7.49
C GLY A 93 5.10 -9.85 -7.42
N LEU A 94 4.23 -8.84 -7.40
CA LEU A 94 2.77 -9.01 -7.45
C LEU A 94 2.19 -8.36 -8.71
N PRO A 95 1.17 -8.96 -9.34
CA PRO A 95 0.49 -8.35 -10.49
C PRO A 95 -0.13 -7.01 -10.08
N VAL A 96 0.06 -5.99 -10.92
CA VAL A 96 -0.55 -4.68 -10.70
C VAL A 96 -2.00 -4.72 -11.20
N VAL A 97 -2.92 -4.29 -10.35
CA VAL A 97 -4.34 -4.11 -10.70
C VAL A 97 -4.55 -2.71 -11.29
N ARG A 98 -4.07 -1.68 -10.60
CA ARG A 98 -4.16 -0.27 -11.02
C ARG A 98 -3.22 0.59 -10.20
N ASP A 99 -2.39 1.41 -10.85
CA ASP A 99 -1.39 2.28 -10.21
C ASP A 99 -0.57 1.56 -9.11
N LEU A 100 -0.79 1.90 -7.83
CA LEU A 100 -0.08 1.32 -6.68
C LEU A 100 -0.81 0.11 -6.06
N ILE A 101 -1.95 -0.30 -6.62
CA ILE A 101 -2.75 -1.43 -6.15
C ILE A 101 -2.27 -2.71 -6.83
N VAL A 102 -1.96 -3.72 -6.01
CA VAL A 102 -1.54 -5.05 -6.46
C VAL A 102 -2.59 -6.12 -6.12
N ASP A 103 -2.55 -7.23 -6.84
CA ASP A 103 -3.37 -8.41 -6.57
C ASP A 103 -2.73 -9.28 -5.48
N MET A 104 -3.44 -9.43 -4.36
CA MET A 104 -3.03 -10.24 -3.21
C MET A 104 -3.57 -11.68 -3.26
N THR A 105 -4.29 -12.06 -4.33
CA THR A 105 -4.93 -13.38 -4.44
C THR A 105 -3.92 -14.52 -4.30
N LEU A 106 -2.75 -14.40 -4.95
CA LEU A 106 -1.71 -15.42 -4.85
C LEU A 106 -1.16 -15.55 -3.43
N PHE A 107 -0.92 -14.41 -2.76
CA PHE A 107 -0.47 -14.39 -1.37
C PHE A 107 -1.45 -15.12 -0.44
N PHE A 108 -2.76 -14.82 -0.53
CA PHE A 108 -3.75 -15.49 0.31
C PHE A 108 -3.91 -16.98 -0.02
N LYS A 109 -3.79 -17.37 -1.29
CA LYS A 109 -3.77 -18.80 -1.67
C LYS A 109 -2.60 -19.53 -0.99
N GLN A 110 -1.41 -18.95 -0.99
CA GLN A 110 -0.24 -19.51 -0.31
C GLN A 110 -0.43 -19.55 1.22
N TYR A 111 -0.93 -18.47 1.81
CA TYR A 111 -1.25 -18.41 3.24
C TYR A 111 -2.25 -19.48 3.67
N LEU A 112 -3.31 -19.72 2.89
CA LEU A 112 -4.28 -20.77 3.19
C LEU A 112 -3.71 -22.18 3.00
N SER A 113 -2.78 -22.37 2.07
CA SER A 113 -2.19 -23.69 1.78
C SER A 113 -1.40 -24.27 2.95
N ILE A 114 -0.84 -23.42 3.82
CA ILE A 114 -0.09 -23.84 5.00
C ILE A 114 -0.99 -24.20 6.20
N LYS A 115 -2.32 -24.07 6.06
CA LYS A 115 -3.30 -24.28 7.14
C LYS A 115 -2.87 -23.58 8.44
N PRO A 116 -2.87 -22.23 8.48
CA PRO A 116 -2.28 -21.44 9.56
C PRO A 116 -3.20 -21.38 10.78
N TYR A 117 -3.64 -22.54 11.26
CA TYR A 117 -4.55 -22.73 12.37
C TYR A 117 -4.20 -24.05 13.07
N LEU A 118 -4.63 -24.19 14.32
CA LEU A 118 -4.42 -25.41 15.09
C LEU A 118 -5.19 -26.57 14.45
N VAL A 119 -4.47 -27.62 14.08
CA VAL A 119 -5.07 -28.89 13.63
C VAL A 119 -5.07 -29.84 14.81
N ASN A 120 -6.25 -30.35 15.18
CA ASN A 120 -6.39 -31.39 16.20
C ASN A 120 -7.23 -32.56 15.68
N ASP A 121 -6.94 -33.74 16.20
CA ASP A 121 -7.62 -34.99 15.83
C ASP A 121 -8.78 -35.33 16.79
N ASN A 122 -9.08 -34.46 17.75
CA ASN A 122 -10.12 -34.69 18.73
C ASN A 122 -11.50 -34.39 18.13
N PRO A 123 -12.55 -35.13 18.51
CA PRO A 123 -13.91 -34.82 18.09
C PRO A 123 -14.31 -33.39 18.48
N PHE A 124 -15.25 -32.81 17.72
CA PHE A 124 -15.82 -31.50 18.06
C PHE A 124 -16.50 -31.59 19.43
N PRO A 125 -16.15 -30.74 20.40
CA PRO A 125 -16.81 -30.72 21.70
C PRO A 125 -18.20 -30.07 21.57
N GLU A 126 -19.09 -30.36 22.53
CA GLU A 126 -20.40 -29.70 22.64
C GLU A 126 -20.29 -28.20 22.97
N LYS A 127 -19.13 -27.76 23.49
CA LYS A 127 -18.81 -26.38 23.83
C LYS A 127 -17.53 -25.94 23.13
N GLU A 128 -17.18 -24.67 23.26
CA GLU A 128 -15.92 -24.14 22.75
C GLU A 128 -14.70 -24.88 23.34
N ARG A 129 -13.65 -25.04 22.54
CA ARG A 129 -12.36 -25.47 23.05
C ARG A 129 -11.71 -24.27 23.73
N LEU A 130 -11.47 -24.37 25.03
CA LEU A 130 -10.73 -23.34 25.76
C LEU A 130 -9.33 -23.21 25.15
N GLN A 131 -8.99 -22.01 24.69
CA GLN A 131 -7.65 -21.67 24.26
C GLN A 131 -6.83 -21.37 25.52
N SER A 132 -5.96 -22.30 25.93
CA SER A 132 -4.99 -22.11 27.01
C SER A 132 -3.90 -21.12 26.63
#